data_AF-A0A2H3DAI4-F1
#
_entry.id   AF-A0A2H3DAI4-F1
#
_cell.length_a   1.000
_cell.length_b   1.000
_cell.length_c   1.000
_cell.angle_alpha   90.00
_cell.angle_beta   90.00
_cell.angle_gamma   90.00
#
_symmetry.space_group_name_H-M   'P 1'
#
loop_
_entity.id
_entity.type
_entity.pdbx_description
1 polymer ?
#
loop_
_entity_poly.entity_id
_entity_poly.type
_entity_poly.pdbx_seq_one_letter_code
_entity_poly.pdbx_strand_id
1 'polypeptide(L)'
;IVNTLLSLSTNPQIQRGNNIIVYFAGYGSSYDISDFYEAGSISAEGSIKVLCPMDCTASATDGGIPDISDRELNTILAEISHAKGNHITVILDCCYS
;
A
#
# COMPACT_ATOMS: atom_id res chain seq x y z
N ILE A 1 8.56 4.69 2.15
CA ILE A 1 8.19 3.37 1.54
C ILE A 1 7.71 3.52 0.10
N VAL A 2 6.69 4.36 -0.18
CA VAL A 2 6.11 4.57 -1.52
C VAL A 2 7.15 4.85 -2.62
N ASN A 3 8.05 5.82 -2.42
CA ASN A 3 9.09 6.15 -3.40
C ASN A 3 10.00 4.96 -3.73
N THR A 4 10.32 4.11 -2.74
CA THR A 4 11.13 2.91 -2.95
C THR A 4 10.39 1.92 -3.83
N LEU A 5 9.10 1.67 -3.57
CA LEU A 5 8.29 0.77 -4.39
C LEU A 5 8.14 1.30 -5.82
N LEU A 6 7.81 2.59 -6.00
CA LEU A 6 7.71 3.23 -7.33
C LEU A 6 9.05 3.21 -8.08
N SER A 7 10.19 3.28 -7.38
CA SER A 7 11.49 3.18 -8.03
C SER A 7 11.70 1.84 -8.74
N LEU A 8 11.01 0.76 -8.31
CA LEU A 8 11.11 -0.55 -8.96
C LEU A 8 10.56 -0.53 -10.39
N SER A 9 9.55 0.28 -10.68
CA SER A 9 8.97 0.38 -12.03
C SER A 9 9.87 1.18 -12.99
N THR A 10 10.63 2.13 -12.47
CA THR A 10 11.48 3.05 -13.27
C THR A 10 12.95 2.66 -13.30
N ASN A 11 13.42 1.78 -12.41
CA ASN A 11 14.82 1.39 -12.32
C ASN A 11 15.28 0.68 -13.62
N PRO A 12 16.25 1.24 -14.37
CA PRO A 12 16.70 0.67 -15.64
C PRO A 12 17.49 -0.64 -15.48
N GLN A 13 17.99 -0.93 -14.27
CA GLN A 13 18.71 -2.18 -13.98
C GLN A 13 17.76 -3.38 -13.82
N ILE A 14 16.47 -3.13 -13.54
CA ILE A 14 15.45 -4.17 -13.44
C ILE A 14 14.85 -4.37 -14.83
N GLN A 15 15.12 -5.52 -15.43
CA GLN A 15 14.62 -5.89 -16.74
C GLN A 15 13.26 -6.58 -16.64
N ARG A 16 12.51 -6.57 -17.73
CA ARG A 16 11.23 -7.26 -17.80
C ARG A 16 11.42 -8.77 -17.57
N GLY A 17 10.64 -9.35 -16.67
CA GLY A 17 10.70 -10.77 -16.30
C GLY A 17 11.72 -11.10 -15.20
N ASN A 18 12.47 -10.12 -14.69
CA ASN A 18 13.26 -10.32 -13.47
C ASN A 18 12.34 -10.55 -12.26
N ASN A 19 12.82 -11.34 -11.31
CA ASN A 19 12.10 -11.60 -10.06
C ASN A 19 12.23 -10.38 -9.13
N ILE A 20 11.09 -9.89 -8.65
CA ILE A 20 11.00 -8.81 -7.67
C ILE A 20 10.40 -9.40 -6.40
N ILE A 21 11.12 -9.27 -5.29
CA ILE A 21 10.64 -9.69 -3.97
C ILE A 21 10.51 -8.43 -3.11
N VAL A 22 9.30 -8.18 -2.61
CA VAL A 22 9.00 -7.13 -1.64
C VAL A 22 8.69 -7.79 -0.32
N TYR A 23 9.48 -7.50 0.70
CA TYR A 23 9.26 -7.96 2.07
C TYR A 23 8.99 -6.76 2.96
N PHE A 24 7.87 -6.80 3.69
CA PHE A 24 7.54 -5.81 4.70
C PHE A 24 7.28 -6.52 6.03
N ALA A 25 7.87 -6.02 7.10
CA ALA A 25 7.58 -6.43 8.47
C ALA A 25 7.35 -5.18 9.32
N GLY A 26 6.22 -5.10 10.02
CA GLY A 26 5.86 -3.91 10.76
C GLY A 26 4.41 -3.90 11.23
N TYR A 27 3.92 -2.70 11.60
CA TYR A 27 2.53 -2.52 11.97
C TYR A 27 1.65 -2.41 10.73
N GLY A 28 0.52 -3.10 10.78
CA GLY A 28 -0.62 -2.84 9.91
C GLY A 28 -1.84 -2.55 10.77
N SER A 29 -2.80 -1.87 10.19
CA SER A 29 -4.05 -1.47 10.83
C SER A 29 -5.23 -1.64 9.86
N SER A 30 -6.43 -1.36 10.34
CA SER A 30 -7.66 -1.42 9.57
C SER A 30 -8.55 -0.24 9.95
N TYR A 31 -9.01 0.50 8.95
CA TYR A 31 -9.97 1.58 9.11
C TYR A 31 -11.35 1.11 8.67
N ASP A 32 -12.36 1.30 9.53
CA ASP A 32 -13.74 0.99 9.17
C ASP A 32 -14.26 2.09 8.25
N ILE A 33 -14.90 1.70 7.15
CA ILE A 33 -15.44 2.67 6.19
C ILE A 33 -16.61 3.43 6.82
N SER A 34 -17.32 2.84 7.77
CA SER A 34 -18.41 3.49 8.51
C SER A 34 -17.96 4.71 9.32
N ASP A 35 -16.66 4.83 9.64
CA ASP A 35 -16.10 6.02 10.30
C ASP A 35 -16.10 7.27 9.39
N PHE A 36 -16.26 7.09 8.07
CA PHE A 36 -16.13 8.15 7.07
C PHE A 36 -17.40 8.42 6.25
N TYR A 37 -18.43 7.57 6.37
CA TYR A 37 -19.67 7.67 5.61
C TYR A 37 -20.89 7.60 6.54
N GLU A 38 -21.98 8.27 6.13
CA GLU A 38 -23.25 8.25 6.86
C GLU A 38 -23.79 6.83 7.08
N ALA A 39 -24.28 6.55 8.29
CA ALA A 39 -24.80 5.24 8.69
C ALA A 39 -25.99 4.82 7.78
N GLY A 40 -25.90 3.61 7.22
CA GLY A 40 -26.93 3.05 6.34
C GLY A 40 -26.71 3.31 4.84
N SER A 41 -25.60 3.96 4.45
CA SER A 41 -25.15 3.99 3.05
C SER A 41 -24.57 2.63 2.64
N ILE A 42 -24.90 2.15 1.43
CA ILE A 42 -24.26 0.96 0.84
C ILE A 42 -22.73 1.15 0.74
N SER A 43 -22.27 2.40 0.66
CA SER A 43 -20.85 2.76 0.64
C SER A 43 -20.17 2.66 2.01
N ALA A 44 -20.91 2.41 3.11
CA ALA A 44 -20.39 2.33 4.47
C ALA A 44 -20.00 0.90 4.89
N GLU A 45 -20.07 -0.08 3.98
CA GLU A 45 -19.71 -1.46 4.27
C GLU A 45 -18.24 -1.75 3.92
N GLY A 46 -17.50 -2.28 4.90
CA GLY A 46 -16.15 -2.80 4.71
C GLY A 46 -15.08 -2.07 5.52
N SER A 47 -13.84 -2.49 5.32
CA SER A 47 -12.67 -1.88 5.95
C SER A 47 -11.55 -1.70 4.93
N ILE A 48 -10.69 -0.71 5.18
CA ILE A 48 -9.47 -0.47 4.43
C ILE A 48 -8.30 -0.95 5.29
N LYS A 49 -7.57 -1.93 4.79
CA LYS A 49 -6.33 -2.38 5.43
C LYS A 49 -5.21 -1.42 5.07
N VAL A 50 -4.33 -1.17 6.02
CA VAL A 50 -3.20 -0.27 5.83
C VAL A 50 -1.91 -0.83 6.40
N LEU A 51 -0.79 -0.52 5.75
CA LEU A 51 0.54 -0.59 6.34
C LEU A 51 0.81 0.74 7.05
N CYS A 52 1.40 0.70 8.24
CA CYS A 52 1.70 1.90 9.03
C CYS A 52 3.20 2.23 8.96
N PRO A 53 3.63 3.19 8.13
CA PRO A 53 5.00 3.71 8.15
C PRO A 53 5.35 4.27 9.53
N MET A 54 6.62 4.20 9.93
CA MET A 54 7.07 4.75 11.21
C MET A 54 6.86 6.26 11.33
N ASP A 55 6.87 6.96 10.21
CA ASP A 55 6.69 8.40 10.08
C ASP A 55 5.21 8.81 9.89
N CYS A 56 4.26 7.87 9.99
CA CYS A 56 2.84 8.20 9.92
C CYS A 56 2.46 9.16 11.06
N THR A 57 1.66 10.18 10.74
CA THR A 57 1.19 11.17 11.71
C THR A 57 -0.33 11.18 11.75
N ALA A 58 -0.92 11.02 12.94
CA ALA A 58 -2.36 11.00 13.15
C ALA A 58 -3.11 12.32 12.85
N SER A 59 -2.40 13.36 12.38
CA SER A 59 -2.93 14.71 12.25
C SER A 59 -3.54 14.95 10.87
N ALA A 60 -4.83 15.28 10.83
CA ALA A 60 -5.53 15.78 9.64
C ALA A 60 -5.10 17.21 9.22
N THR A 61 -3.94 17.69 9.70
CA THR A 61 -3.35 18.96 9.27
C THR A 61 -2.63 18.79 7.95
N ASP A 62 -2.64 19.84 7.15
CA ASP A 62 -1.88 19.94 5.90
C ASP A 62 -0.40 19.60 6.15
N GLY A 63 0.08 18.50 5.55
CA GLY A 63 1.44 17.99 5.69
C GLY A 63 1.64 16.72 6.54
N GLY A 64 0.57 16.10 7.07
CA GLY A 64 0.66 14.80 7.73
C GLY A 64 1.03 13.67 6.76
N ILE A 65 1.86 12.72 7.20
CA ILE A 65 2.18 11.51 6.43
C ILE A 65 1.13 10.44 6.75
N PRO A 66 0.34 9.97 5.77
CA PRO A 66 -0.68 8.97 6.01
C PRO A 66 -0.09 7.56 6.07
N ASP A 67 -0.91 6.62 6.55
CA ASP A 67 -0.68 5.19 6.30
C ASP A 67 -0.78 4.85 4.82
N ILE A 68 -0.31 3.67 4.43
CA ILE A 68 -0.38 3.18 3.04
C ILE A 68 -1.51 2.15 2.94
N SER A 69 -2.57 2.49 2.21
CA SER A 69 -3.68 1.56 2.00
C SER A 69 -3.33 0.40 1.09
N ASP A 70 -4.04 -0.72 1.29
CA ASP A 70 -4.01 -1.87 0.39
C ASP A 70 -4.31 -1.50 -1.08
N ARG A 71 -5.18 -0.51 -1.30
CA ARG A 71 -5.50 0.05 -2.63
C ARG A 71 -4.30 0.76 -3.26
N GLU A 72 -3.59 1.58 -2.49
CA GLU A 72 -2.37 2.26 -2.96
C GLU A 72 -1.26 1.24 -3.24
N LEU A 73 -1.05 0.29 -2.33
CA LEU A 73 -0.08 -0.79 -2.53
C LEU A 73 -0.39 -1.58 -3.81
N ASN A 74 -1.65 -1.96 -4.02
CA ASN A 74 -2.08 -2.69 -5.22
C ASN A 74 -1.88 -1.85 -6.50
N THR A 75 -2.12 -0.54 -6.44
CA THR A 75 -1.89 0.37 -7.57
C THR A 75 -0.40 0.43 -7.92
N ILE A 76 0.48 0.56 -6.91
CA ILE A 76 1.93 0.57 -7.14
C ILE A 76 2.41 -0.78 -7.69
N LEU A 77 1.91 -1.90 -7.17
CA LEU A 77 2.25 -3.23 -7.67
C LEU A 77 1.79 -3.42 -9.12
N ALA A 78 0.61 -2.90 -9.49
CA ALA A 78 0.14 -2.91 -10.87
C ALA A 78 1.09 -2.12 -11.79
N GLU A 79 1.53 -0.92 -11.38
CA GLU A 79 2.50 -0.13 -12.13
C GLU A 79 3.84 -0.88 -12.33
N ILE A 80 4.35 -1.53 -11.29
CA ILE A 80 5.55 -2.38 -11.40
C ILE A 80 5.29 -3.55 -12.36
N SER A 81 4.13 -4.19 -12.26
CA SER A 81 3.73 -5.31 -13.12
C SER A 81 3.65 -4.90 -14.59
N HIS A 82 3.12 -3.71 -14.87
CA HIS A 82 3.06 -3.15 -16.23
C HIS A 82 4.46 -2.87 -16.79
N ALA A 83 5.34 -2.27 -15.99
CA ALA A 83 6.69 -1.89 -16.43
C ALA A 83 7.66 -3.09 -16.52
N LYS A 84 7.59 -4.02 -15.56
CA LYS A 84 8.61 -5.08 -15.34
C LYS A 84 8.07 -6.49 -15.53
N GLY A 85 6.77 -6.67 -15.74
CA GLY A 85 6.13 -7.99 -15.81
C GLY A 85 5.75 -8.54 -14.43
N ASN A 86 5.12 -9.71 -14.42
CA ASN A 86 4.32 -10.18 -13.29
C ASN A 86 5.09 -11.07 -12.30
N HIS A 87 6.42 -11.13 -12.38
CA HIS A 87 7.26 -11.94 -11.46
C HIS A 87 7.51 -11.19 -10.15
N ILE A 88 6.44 -10.83 -9.46
CA ILE A 88 6.45 -10.03 -8.24
C ILE A 88 5.91 -10.88 -7.10
N THR A 89 6.69 -11.03 -6.02
CA THR A 89 6.26 -11.70 -4.79
C THR A 89 6.26 -10.68 -3.66
N VAL A 90 5.14 -10.57 -2.96
CA VAL A 90 4.99 -9.68 -1.80
C VAL A 90 4.76 -10.54 -0.57
N ILE A 91 5.58 -10.32 0.45
CA ILE A 91 5.51 -11.00 1.74
C ILE A 91 5.26 -9.93 2.80
N LEU A 92 4.14 -10.05 3.51
CA LEU A 92 3.71 -9.14 4.56
C LEU A 92 3.75 -9.86 5.90
N ASP A 93 4.70 -9.50 6.74
CA ASP A 93 4.80 -9.90 8.15
C ASP A 93 4.27 -8.76 9.04
N CYS A 94 2.96 -8.56 8.95
CA CYS A 94 2.25 -7.54 9.72
C CYS A 94 0.84 -8.03 10.07
N CYS A 95 0.24 -7.43 11.10
CA CYS A 95 -1.18 -7.61 11.36
C CYS A 95 -1.99 -6.94 10.23
N TYR A 96 -3.16 -7.49 9.88
CA TYR A 96 -4.07 -6.93 8.87
C TYR A 96 -3.53 -6.89 7.43
N SER A 97 -2.79 -7.93 6.99
CA SER A 97 -2.40 -8.17 5.59
C SER A 97 -3.57 -8.62 4.71
#